data_AF-A0A8J6KD08-F1
#
_entry.id   AF-A0A8J6KD08-F1
#
_cell.length_a   1.000
_cell.length_b   1.000
_cell.length_c   1.000
_cell.angle_alpha   90.00
_cell.angle_beta   90.00
_cell.angle_gamma   90.00
#
_symmetry.space_group_name_H-M   'P 1'
#
loop_
_entity.id
_entity.type
_entity.pdbx_description
1 polymer ?
#
loop_
_entity_poly.entity_id
_entity_poly.type
_entity_poly.pdbx_seq_one_letter_code
_entity_poly.pdbx_strand_id
1 'polypeptide(L)'
;MADSKVSEHSKSPSINQNPIQTKILSLCKDGNEFLNQDDINRALKTFKKAFILSCKIPEEKIQKACLFNLGATYICVGKPQKALKCLIKSRIHGMKEGEGDLFFNIGVAYDDMREYGKAVRFYEKAINEYGYDELKSIADALIKLGYCFVMIDDLTSAAHSFRLAGHSYLKNHKLEDAAMAMREAAKYMINSQAFSQTEVLQTLNSCVESLKGVSDKQLLATD
;
A
#
# COMPACT_ATOMS: atom_id res chain seq x y z
N MET A 1 -53.19 -36.36 11.46
CA MET A 1 -53.75 -35.03 11.19
C MET A 1 -53.17 -34.10 12.26
N ALA A 2 -51.94 -33.55 12.18
CA ALA A 2 -51.24 -32.94 11.06
C ALA A 2 -52.17 -31.98 10.30
N ASP A 3 -52.15 -30.69 10.67
CA ASP A 3 -51.76 -29.63 9.73
C ASP A 3 -51.78 -28.22 10.33
N SER A 4 -50.71 -27.49 9.98
CA SER A 4 -50.69 -26.07 9.63
C SER A 4 -51.12 -25.02 10.68
N LYS A 5 -50.13 -24.46 11.38
CA LYS A 5 -50.02 -23.00 11.48
C LYS A 5 -48.68 -22.56 10.89
N VAL A 6 -48.77 -22.24 9.61
CA VAL A 6 -47.78 -21.52 8.81
C VAL A 6 -47.48 -20.15 9.44
N SER A 7 -46.21 -19.80 9.28
CA SER A 7 -45.46 -18.59 9.56
C SER A 7 -46.16 -17.24 9.43
N GLU A 8 -45.56 -16.24 10.10
CA GLU A 8 -45.31 -14.84 9.68
C GLU A 8 -45.56 -13.87 10.86
N HIS A 9 -44.65 -13.03 11.36
CA HIS A 9 -43.37 -12.49 10.88
C HIS A 9 -42.41 -12.30 12.06
N SER A 10 -41.22 -12.93 12.01
CA SER A 10 -40.05 -12.36 12.67
C SER A 10 -39.54 -11.23 11.78
N LYS A 11 -39.94 -9.98 12.08
CA LYS A 11 -39.28 -8.81 11.52
C LYS A 11 -37.81 -8.87 11.95
N SER A 12 -36.93 -9.17 10.99
CA SER A 12 -35.50 -8.92 11.10
C SER A 12 -35.28 -7.46 11.51
N PRO A 13 -34.38 -7.16 12.46
CA PRO A 13 -34.12 -5.79 12.83
C PRO A 13 -33.47 -5.10 11.64
N SER A 14 -34.19 -4.15 11.04
CA SER A 14 -33.67 -3.24 10.04
C SER A 14 -32.46 -2.51 10.63
N ILE A 15 -31.32 -2.59 9.94
CA ILE A 15 -30.10 -1.87 10.27
C ILE A 15 -30.43 -0.38 10.28
N ASN A 16 -30.64 0.18 11.46
CA ASN A 16 -30.87 1.61 11.64
C ASN A 16 -29.51 2.31 11.43
N GLN A 17 -29.15 2.56 10.17
CA GLN A 17 -27.90 3.25 9.84
C GLN A 17 -27.95 4.67 10.41
N ASN A 18 -27.04 4.98 11.33
CA ASN A 18 -26.88 6.32 11.89
C ASN A 18 -26.61 7.31 10.73
N PRO A 19 -27.45 8.33 10.50
CA PRO A 19 -27.28 9.28 9.39
C PRO A 19 -25.90 9.94 9.34
N ILE A 20 -25.27 10.14 10.51
CA ILE A 20 -23.92 10.70 10.61
C ILE A 20 -22.89 9.69 10.08
N GLN A 21 -23.01 8.42 10.42
CA GLN A 21 -22.16 7.34 9.91
C GLN A 21 -22.24 7.23 8.39
N THR A 22 -23.45 7.22 7.82
CA THR A 22 -23.64 7.18 6.37
C THR A 22 -22.97 8.38 5.70
N LYS A 23 -23.07 9.57 6.30
CA LYS A 23 -22.40 10.76 5.77
C LYS A 23 -20.88 10.68 5.84
N ILE A 24 -20.31 10.12 6.91
CA ILE A 24 -18.86 9.93 7.03
C ILE A 24 -18.36 8.97 5.95
N LEU A 25 -19.04 7.84 5.75
CA LEU A 25 -18.66 6.86 4.72
C LEU A 25 -18.73 7.45 3.31
N SER A 26 -19.77 8.25 3.02
CA SER A 26 -19.87 9.00 1.76
C SER A 26 -18.70 9.97 1.59
N LEU A 27 -18.34 10.75 2.61
CA LEU A 27 -17.19 11.66 2.53
C LEU A 27 -15.87 10.90 2.32
N CYS A 28 -15.69 9.74 2.96
CA CYS A 28 -14.50 8.91 2.72
C CYS A 28 -14.43 8.42 1.28
N LYS A 29 -15.58 8.03 0.70
CA LYS A 29 -15.67 7.64 -0.71
C LYS A 29 -15.30 8.81 -1.63
N ASP A 30 -15.93 9.97 -1.44
CA ASP A 30 -15.65 11.18 -2.23
C ASP A 30 -14.16 11.58 -2.11
N GLY A 31 -13.58 11.44 -0.92
CA GLY A 31 -12.15 11.70 -0.69
C GLY A 31 -11.25 10.80 -1.52
N ASN A 32 -11.55 9.50 -1.59
CA ASN A 32 -10.82 8.54 -2.42
C ASN A 32 -11.01 8.83 -3.91
N GLU A 33 -12.22 9.20 -4.33
CA GLU A 33 -12.49 9.61 -5.72
C GLU A 33 -11.65 10.84 -6.12
N PHE A 34 -11.50 11.82 -5.24
CA PHE A 34 -10.60 12.94 -5.48
C PHE A 34 -9.13 12.54 -5.57
N LEU A 35 -8.66 11.59 -4.76
CA LEU A 35 -7.28 11.06 -4.90
C LEU A 35 -7.08 10.38 -6.25
N ASN A 36 -8.05 9.61 -6.73
CA ASN A 36 -7.99 8.96 -8.04
C ASN A 36 -7.98 9.97 -9.20
N GLN A 37 -8.50 11.19 -8.99
CA GLN A 37 -8.47 12.30 -9.94
C GLN A 37 -7.23 13.20 -9.75
N ASP A 38 -6.29 12.82 -8.88
CA ASP A 38 -5.13 13.61 -8.49
C ASP A 38 -5.47 14.98 -7.86
N ASP A 39 -6.71 15.18 -7.39
CA ASP A 39 -7.11 16.36 -6.64
C ASP A 39 -6.87 16.18 -5.14
N ILE A 40 -5.58 16.15 -4.80
CA ILE A 40 -5.11 15.90 -3.42
C ILE A 40 -5.63 17.00 -2.46
N ASN A 41 -5.82 18.23 -2.94
CA ASN A 41 -6.31 19.33 -2.12
C ASN A 41 -7.79 19.18 -1.74
N ARG A 42 -8.65 18.77 -2.68
CA ARG A 42 -10.04 18.43 -2.36
C ARG A 42 -10.12 17.19 -1.50
N ALA A 43 -9.35 16.14 -1.79
CA ALA A 43 -9.26 14.95 -0.94
C ALA A 43 -8.93 15.31 0.51
N LEU A 44 -7.89 16.13 0.74
CA LEU A 44 -7.49 16.57 2.08
C LEU A 44 -8.60 17.32 2.82
N LYS A 45 -9.31 18.23 2.13
CA LYS A 45 -10.44 18.95 2.72
C LYS A 45 -11.58 18.00 3.08
N THR A 46 -11.86 17.02 2.23
CA THR A 46 -12.94 16.05 2.40
C THR A 46 -12.65 15.08 3.56
N PHE A 47 -11.45 14.50 3.63
CA PHE A 47 -11.07 13.61 4.74
C PHE A 47 -11.00 14.33 6.08
N LYS A 48 -10.60 15.60 6.12
CA LYS A 48 -10.70 16.42 7.34
C LYS A 48 -12.15 16.56 7.82
N LYS A 49 -13.09 16.81 6.91
CA LYS A 49 -14.53 16.88 7.24
C LYS A 49 -15.04 15.53 7.77
N ALA A 50 -14.66 14.43 7.11
CA ALA A 50 -15.02 13.07 7.54
C ALA A 50 -14.51 12.79 8.96
N PHE A 51 -13.24 13.10 9.25
CA PHE A 51 -12.66 12.92 10.58
C PHE A 51 -13.38 13.76 11.65
N ILE A 52 -13.63 15.05 11.40
CA ILE A 52 -14.34 15.92 12.35
C ILE A 52 -15.75 15.37 12.66
N LEU A 53 -16.46 14.84 11.65
CA LEU A 53 -17.76 14.21 11.87
C LEU A 53 -17.64 12.91 12.65
N SER A 54 -16.61 12.10 12.39
CA SER A 54 -16.38 10.85 13.12
C SER A 54 -16.15 11.05 14.61
N CYS A 55 -15.60 12.21 15.03
CA CYS A 55 -15.46 12.54 16.46
C CYS A 55 -16.79 12.79 17.17
N LYS A 56 -17.92 12.86 16.45
CA LYS A 56 -19.26 13.06 17.02
C LYS A 56 -19.99 11.76 17.34
N ILE A 57 -19.39 10.62 17.02
CA ILE A 57 -20.00 9.30 17.19
C ILE A 57 -19.04 8.38 17.98
N PRO A 58 -19.54 7.43 18.79
CA PRO A 58 -18.70 6.61 19.66
C PRO A 58 -17.87 5.53 18.93
N GLU A 59 -18.12 5.29 17.63
CA GLU A 59 -17.51 4.20 16.86
C GLU A 59 -16.04 4.46 16.52
N GLU A 60 -15.14 4.01 17.40
CA GLU A 60 -13.69 4.16 17.26
C GLU A 60 -13.15 3.62 15.92
N LYS A 61 -13.73 2.52 15.40
CA LYS A 61 -13.32 1.94 14.10
C LYS A 61 -13.49 2.94 12.94
N ILE A 62 -14.56 3.74 12.96
CA ILE A 62 -14.80 4.76 11.93
C ILE A 62 -13.82 5.93 12.08
N GLN A 63 -13.57 6.36 13.32
CA GLN A 63 -12.60 7.42 13.60
C GLN A 63 -11.20 7.04 13.12
N LYS A 64 -10.79 5.80 13.36
CA LYS A 64 -9.50 5.25 12.93
C LYS A 64 -9.37 5.13 11.42
N ALA A 65 -10.42 4.67 10.73
CA ALA A 65 -10.44 4.68 9.26
C ALA A 65 -10.31 6.10 8.68
N CYS A 66 -10.99 7.09 9.28
CA CYS A 66 -10.85 8.49 8.87
C CYS A 66 -9.43 9.04 9.12
N LEU A 67 -8.81 8.68 10.24
CA LEU A 67 -7.42 9.05 10.55
C LEU A 67 -6.43 8.42 9.58
N PHE A 68 -6.64 7.16 9.18
CA PHE A 68 -5.79 6.49 8.20
C PHE A 68 -5.83 7.23 6.86
N ASN A 69 -7.02 7.48 6.31
CA ASN A 69 -7.18 8.20 5.04
C ASN A 69 -6.60 9.61 5.10
N LEU A 70 -6.81 10.32 6.22
CA LEU A 70 -6.24 11.65 6.43
C LEU A 70 -4.72 11.60 6.53
N GLY A 71 -4.17 10.58 7.18
CA GLY A 71 -2.74 10.32 7.30
C GLY A 71 -2.09 10.08 5.95
N ALA A 72 -2.63 9.15 5.15
CA ALA A 72 -2.17 8.89 3.79
C ALA A 72 -2.23 10.16 2.92
N THR A 73 -3.32 10.94 3.00
CA THR A 73 -3.44 12.19 2.24
C THR A 73 -2.42 13.25 2.69
N TYR A 74 -2.01 13.26 3.98
CA TYR A 74 -0.96 14.15 4.45
C TYR A 74 0.42 13.81 3.88
N ILE A 75 0.69 12.55 3.56
CA ILE A 75 1.89 12.14 2.81
C ILE A 75 1.85 12.78 1.42
N CYS A 76 0.74 12.62 0.69
CA CYS A 76 0.59 13.14 -0.67
C CYS A 76 0.80 14.67 -0.77
N VAL A 77 0.49 15.45 0.28
CA VAL A 77 0.73 16.91 0.32
C VAL A 77 2.06 17.31 0.96
N GLY A 78 2.99 16.37 1.16
CA GLY A 78 4.33 16.63 1.70
C GLY A 78 4.33 17.08 3.17
N LYS A 79 3.43 16.53 4.00
CA LYS A 79 3.33 16.85 5.44
C LYS A 79 3.55 15.61 6.30
N PRO A 80 4.74 14.99 6.25
CA PRO A 80 4.98 13.67 6.85
C PRO A 80 4.82 13.65 8.38
N GLN A 81 5.18 14.72 9.10
CA GLN A 81 4.97 14.77 10.56
C GLN A 81 3.47 14.78 10.94
N LYS A 82 2.61 15.37 10.10
CA LYS A 82 1.15 15.33 10.31
C LYS A 82 0.59 13.97 9.92
N ALA A 83 1.09 13.39 8.83
CA ALA A 83 0.75 12.02 8.42
C ALA A 83 1.03 11.02 9.55
N LEU A 84 2.25 11.02 10.07
CA LEU A 84 2.69 10.11 11.13
C LEU A 84 1.81 10.21 12.39
N LYS A 85 1.45 11.43 12.82
CA LYS A 85 0.53 11.65 13.95
C LYS A 85 -0.86 11.05 13.71
N CYS A 86 -1.37 11.12 12.48
CA CYS A 86 -2.66 10.54 12.11
C CYS A 86 -2.56 9.01 12.03
N LEU A 87 -1.54 8.47 11.36
CA LEU A 87 -1.36 7.03 11.14
C LEU A 87 -1.13 6.26 12.44
N ILE A 88 -0.32 6.80 13.36
CA ILE A 88 -0.12 6.16 14.68
C ILE A 88 -1.46 6.08 15.44
N LYS A 89 -2.30 7.10 15.33
CA LYS A 89 -3.62 7.12 15.98
C LYS A 89 -4.68 6.28 15.26
N SER A 90 -4.49 5.95 13.98
CA SER A 90 -5.41 5.08 13.24
C SER A 90 -5.25 3.60 13.56
N ARG A 91 -4.18 3.21 14.25
CA ARG A 91 -3.90 1.80 14.54
C ARG A 91 -4.98 1.16 15.44
N ILE A 92 -5.43 -0.04 15.08
CA ILE A 92 -6.39 -0.82 15.89
C ILE A 92 -5.63 -1.94 16.60
N HIS A 93 -5.30 -1.73 17.87
CA HIS A 93 -4.68 -2.78 18.69
C HIS A 93 -5.59 -4.01 18.77
N GLY A 94 -5.03 -5.19 18.47
CA GLY A 94 -5.73 -6.47 18.59
C GLY A 94 -6.39 -6.98 17.31
N MET A 95 -6.37 -6.23 16.20
CA MET A 95 -6.58 -6.83 14.87
C MET A 95 -5.26 -7.50 14.46
N LYS A 96 -5.31 -8.81 14.20
CA LYS A 96 -4.11 -9.64 13.99
C LYS A 96 -3.62 -9.65 12.54
N GLU A 97 -4.37 -9.10 11.60
CA GLU A 97 -4.11 -9.27 10.16
C GLU A 97 -4.44 -7.98 9.40
N GLY A 98 -3.64 -7.68 8.36
CA GLY A 98 -3.97 -6.70 7.32
C GLY A 98 -3.61 -5.24 7.65
N GLU A 99 -2.60 -4.99 8.51
CA GLU A 99 -2.09 -3.62 8.74
C GLU A 99 -0.99 -3.19 7.73
N GLY A 100 -0.81 -3.94 6.63
CA GLY A 100 0.25 -3.71 5.63
C GLY A 100 0.30 -2.25 5.13
N ASP A 101 -0.83 -1.72 4.64
CA ASP A 101 -0.91 -0.33 4.16
C ASP A 101 -0.67 0.72 5.24
N LEU A 102 -1.03 0.42 6.49
CA LEU A 102 -0.74 1.30 7.61
C LEU A 102 0.76 1.39 7.84
N PHE A 103 1.45 0.25 7.90
CA PHE A 103 2.90 0.24 8.08
C PHE A 103 3.64 0.81 6.87
N PHE A 104 3.18 0.53 5.66
CA PHE A 104 3.75 1.11 4.44
C PHE A 104 3.69 2.63 4.50
N ASN A 105 2.52 3.22 4.80
CA ASN A 105 2.37 4.67 4.90
C ASN A 105 3.19 5.29 6.04
N ILE A 106 3.35 4.59 7.17
CA ILE A 106 4.26 5.04 8.24
C ILE A 106 5.71 5.02 7.74
N GLY A 107 6.10 3.98 6.99
CA GLY A 107 7.40 3.89 6.31
C GLY A 107 7.65 5.08 5.39
N VAL A 108 6.68 5.41 4.53
CA VAL A 108 6.75 6.58 3.63
C VAL A 108 6.88 7.88 4.42
N ALA A 109 6.13 8.05 5.52
CA ALA A 109 6.26 9.24 6.35
C ALA A 109 7.67 9.39 6.95
N TYR A 110 8.32 8.31 7.37
CA TYR A 110 9.71 8.36 7.84
C TYR A 110 10.72 8.59 6.71
N ASP A 111 10.49 8.00 5.54
CA ASP A 111 11.29 8.17 4.33
C ASP A 111 11.30 9.64 3.87
N ASP A 112 10.12 10.28 3.80
CA ASP A 112 9.97 11.71 3.50
C ASP A 112 10.68 12.62 4.53
N MET A 113 10.83 12.16 5.77
CA MET A 113 11.60 12.84 6.82
C MET A 113 13.09 12.49 6.81
N ARG A 114 13.53 11.65 5.86
CA ARG A 114 14.90 11.12 5.75
C ARG A 114 15.35 10.29 6.95
N GLU A 115 14.41 9.76 7.71
CA GLU A 115 14.66 8.84 8.82
C GLU A 115 14.71 7.38 8.30
N TYR A 116 15.63 7.13 7.37
CA TYR A 116 15.68 5.90 6.56
C TYR A 116 15.72 4.61 7.41
N GLY A 117 16.47 4.60 8.51
CA GLY A 117 16.51 3.43 9.41
C GLY A 117 15.17 3.10 10.07
N LYS A 118 14.30 4.11 10.30
CA LYS A 118 12.93 3.86 10.77
C LYS A 118 12.04 3.45 9.60
N ALA A 119 12.19 4.06 8.44
CA ALA A 119 11.45 3.70 7.23
C ALA A 119 11.64 2.21 6.88
N VAL A 120 12.89 1.73 6.87
CA VAL A 120 13.26 0.31 6.69
C VAL A 120 12.42 -0.60 7.59
N ARG A 121 12.42 -0.35 8.90
CA ARG A 121 11.69 -1.16 9.88
C ARG A 121 10.19 -1.21 9.62
N PHE A 122 9.60 -0.15 9.08
CA PHE A 122 8.17 -0.08 8.81
C PHE A 122 7.80 -0.67 7.45
N TYR A 123 8.66 -0.54 6.42
CA TYR A 123 8.47 -1.27 5.17
C TYR A 123 8.60 -2.79 5.35
N GLU A 124 9.56 -3.26 6.16
CA GLU A 124 9.66 -4.68 6.51
C GLU A 124 8.40 -5.20 7.23
N LYS A 125 7.86 -4.41 8.17
CA LYS A 125 6.58 -4.74 8.82
C LYS A 125 5.43 -4.79 7.82
N ALA A 126 5.37 -3.85 6.89
CA ALA A 126 4.34 -3.86 5.85
C ALA A 126 4.40 -5.15 5.02
N ILE A 127 5.60 -5.53 4.56
CA ILE A 127 5.82 -6.75 3.77
C ILE A 127 5.40 -8.01 4.54
N ASN A 128 5.65 -8.07 5.85
CA ASN A 128 5.25 -9.22 6.69
C ASN A 128 3.75 -9.27 6.98
N GLU A 129 3.03 -8.16 6.85
CA GLU A 129 1.60 -8.05 7.14
C GLU A 129 0.73 -8.19 5.88
N TYR A 130 1.31 -7.97 4.71
CA TYR A 130 0.65 -8.22 3.44
C TYR A 130 0.40 -9.71 3.22
N GLY A 131 -0.79 -10.03 2.70
CA GLY A 131 -1.14 -11.37 2.25
C GLY A 131 -0.28 -11.83 1.06
N TYR A 132 -0.20 -13.15 0.85
CA TYR A 132 0.56 -13.73 -0.26
C TYR A 132 0.03 -13.32 -1.65
N ASP A 133 -1.23 -12.88 -1.72
CA ASP A 133 -1.94 -12.42 -2.92
C ASP A 133 -1.74 -10.91 -3.18
N GLU A 134 -1.22 -10.16 -2.22
CA GLU A 134 -0.95 -8.71 -2.33
C GLU A 134 0.41 -8.41 -2.99
N LEU A 135 0.73 -9.16 -4.05
CA LEU A 135 2.04 -9.14 -4.71
C LEU A 135 2.48 -7.75 -5.18
N LYS A 136 1.53 -6.91 -5.64
CA LYS A 136 1.81 -5.52 -6.02
C LYS A 136 2.25 -4.70 -4.80
N SER A 137 1.50 -4.76 -3.70
CA SER A 137 1.78 -4.02 -2.48
C SER A 137 3.12 -4.44 -1.86
N ILE A 138 3.40 -5.74 -1.85
CA ILE A 138 4.72 -6.29 -1.47
C ILE A 138 5.82 -5.71 -2.36
N ALA A 139 5.63 -5.69 -3.68
CA ALA A 139 6.61 -5.15 -4.62
C ALA A 139 6.87 -3.66 -4.38
N ASP A 140 5.82 -2.85 -4.24
CA ASP A 140 5.91 -1.41 -3.98
C ASP A 140 6.67 -1.12 -2.67
N ALA A 141 6.40 -1.90 -1.61
CA ALA A 141 7.11 -1.81 -0.34
C ALA A 141 8.59 -2.20 -0.48
N LEU A 142 8.90 -3.25 -1.24
CA LEU A 142 10.28 -3.68 -1.51
C LEU A 142 11.07 -2.64 -2.33
N ILE A 143 10.43 -1.94 -3.27
CA ILE A 143 11.07 -0.82 -4.00
C ILE A 143 11.44 0.29 -3.03
N LYS A 144 10.51 0.73 -2.18
CA LYS A 144 10.76 1.77 -1.19
C LYS A 144 11.83 1.37 -0.17
N LEU A 145 11.79 0.12 0.28
CA LEU A 145 12.80 -0.48 1.14
C LEU A 145 14.19 -0.46 0.47
N GLY A 146 14.26 -0.87 -0.79
CA GLY A 146 15.50 -0.86 -1.58
C GLY A 146 16.13 0.53 -1.66
N TYR A 147 15.32 1.57 -1.94
CA TYR A 147 15.81 2.95 -1.92
C TYR A 147 16.26 3.41 -0.53
N CYS A 148 15.57 3.03 0.54
CA CYS A 148 16.03 3.34 1.90
C CYS A 148 17.38 2.69 2.20
N PHE A 149 17.61 1.45 1.74
CA PHE A 149 18.91 0.79 1.88
C PHE A 149 20.02 1.51 1.12
N VAL A 150 19.76 2.00 -0.09
CA VAL A 150 20.70 2.88 -0.82
C VAL A 150 21.04 4.12 -0.01
N MET A 151 20.05 4.75 0.62
CA MET A 151 20.26 5.98 1.40
C MET A 151 21.09 5.76 2.68
N ILE A 152 21.18 4.53 3.18
CA ILE A 152 22.04 4.16 4.32
C ILE A 152 23.31 3.40 3.90
N ASP A 153 23.63 3.41 2.60
CA ASP A 153 24.80 2.76 1.99
C ASP A 153 24.86 1.23 2.15
N ASP A 154 23.70 0.58 2.39
CA ASP A 154 23.59 -0.88 2.37
C ASP A 154 23.20 -1.36 0.97
N LEU A 155 24.17 -1.33 0.06
CA LEU A 155 23.95 -1.66 -1.35
C LEU A 155 23.57 -3.14 -1.56
N THR A 156 24.01 -4.03 -0.68
CA THR A 156 23.70 -5.47 -0.75
C THR A 156 22.23 -5.71 -0.43
N SER A 157 21.72 -5.13 0.67
CA SER A 157 20.30 -5.22 1.00
C SER A 157 19.44 -4.50 -0.04
N ALA A 158 19.90 -3.36 -0.57
CA ALA A 158 19.22 -2.66 -1.66
C ALA A 158 19.04 -3.55 -2.89
N ALA A 159 20.13 -4.15 -3.39
CA ALA A 159 20.12 -5.09 -4.51
C ALA A 159 19.13 -6.24 -4.26
N HIS A 160 19.17 -6.81 -3.05
CA HIS A 160 18.27 -7.89 -2.67
C HIS A 160 16.79 -7.45 -2.70
N SER A 161 16.46 -6.29 -2.12
CA SER A 161 15.10 -5.74 -2.11
C SER A 161 14.57 -5.48 -3.52
N PHE A 162 15.35 -4.86 -4.39
CA PHE A 162 14.95 -4.62 -5.79
C PHE A 162 14.75 -5.92 -6.57
N ARG A 163 15.61 -6.92 -6.34
CA ARG A 163 15.47 -8.23 -6.98
C ARG A 163 14.17 -8.90 -6.54
N LEU A 164 13.84 -8.91 -5.26
CA LEU A 164 12.58 -9.44 -4.75
C LEU A 164 11.37 -8.69 -5.30
N ALA A 165 11.44 -7.35 -5.39
CA ALA A 165 10.39 -6.53 -5.99
C ALA A 165 10.13 -6.95 -7.45
N GLY A 166 11.20 -7.13 -8.23
CA GLY A 166 11.10 -7.58 -9.62
C GLY A 166 10.39 -8.93 -9.76
N HIS A 167 10.71 -9.91 -8.91
CA HIS A 167 10.03 -11.20 -8.90
C HIS A 167 8.55 -11.08 -8.52
N SER A 168 8.23 -10.20 -7.57
CA SER A 168 6.85 -9.97 -7.13
C SER A 168 6.01 -9.31 -8.23
N TYR A 169 6.54 -8.29 -8.92
CA TYR A 169 5.90 -7.67 -10.08
C TYR A 169 5.72 -8.66 -11.24
N LEU A 170 6.70 -9.53 -11.50
CA LEU A 170 6.61 -10.56 -12.54
C LEU A 170 5.44 -11.51 -12.27
N LYS A 171 5.32 -12.00 -11.01
CA LYS A 171 4.19 -12.83 -10.57
C LYS A 171 2.85 -12.09 -10.63
N ASN A 172 2.86 -10.77 -10.50
CA ASN A 172 1.68 -9.91 -10.64
C ASN A 172 1.43 -9.45 -12.10
N HIS A 173 2.16 -9.99 -13.08
CA HIS A 173 2.07 -9.65 -14.51
C HIS A 173 2.38 -8.17 -14.86
N LYS A 174 3.11 -7.47 -13.98
CA LYS A 174 3.60 -6.10 -14.17
C LYS A 174 5.00 -6.13 -14.79
N LEU A 175 5.07 -6.46 -16.08
CA LEU A 175 6.35 -6.76 -16.75
C LEU A 175 7.32 -5.57 -16.82
N GLU A 176 6.80 -4.37 -17.07
CA GLU A 176 7.62 -3.14 -17.12
C GLU A 176 8.19 -2.80 -15.74
N ASP A 177 7.35 -2.84 -14.70
CA ASP A 177 7.77 -2.61 -13.31
C ASP A 177 8.79 -3.65 -12.85
N ALA A 178 8.60 -4.91 -13.24
CA ALA A 178 9.56 -5.99 -12.99
C ALA A 178 10.91 -5.71 -13.63
N ALA A 179 10.93 -5.30 -14.91
CA ALA A 179 12.15 -4.96 -15.62
C ALA A 179 12.89 -3.76 -14.99
N MET A 180 12.16 -2.72 -14.59
CA MET A 180 12.75 -1.56 -13.90
C MET A 180 13.38 -1.98 -12.56
N ALA A 181 12.67 -2.78 -11.76
CA ALA A 181 13.16 -3.28 -10.49
C ALA A 181 14.42 -4.16 -10.66
N MET A 182 14.42 -5.08 -11.63
CA MET A 182 15.57 -5.95 -11.90
C MET A 182 16.78 -5.18 -12.42
N ARG A 183 16.57 -4.09 -13.18
CA ARG A 183 17.64 -3.19 -13.61
C ARG A 183 18.30 -2.50 -12.42
N GLU A 184 17.52 -1.94 -11.49
CA GLU A 184 18.07 -1.35 -10.26
C GLU A 184 18.79 -2.41 -9.42
N ALA A 185 18.23 -3.62 -9.32
CA ALA A 185 18.90 -4.73 -8.63
C ALA A 185 20.29 -5.00 -9.21
N ALA A 186 20.39 -5.23 -10.53
CA ALA A 186 21.66 -5.53 -11.19
C ALA A 186 22.69 -4.39 -11.01
N LYS A 187 22.25 -3.13 -11.08
CA LYS A 187 23.10 -1.96 -10.82
C LYS A 187 23.72 -2.00 -9.41
N TYR A 188 22.93 -2.27 -8.37
CA TYR A 188 23.47 -2.34 -7.00
C TYR A 188 24.23 -3.64 -6.71
N MET A 189 23.93 -4.73 -7.41
CA MET A 189 24.73 -5.96 -7.34
C MET A 189 26.16 -5.73 -7.84
N ILE A 190 26.32 -5.02 -8.97
CA ILE A 190 27.64 -4.67 -9.51
C ILE A 190 28.38 -3.73 -8.54
N ASN A 191 27.69 -2.71 -8.02
CA ASN A 191 28.32 -1.70 -7.17
C ASN A 191 28.71 -2.22 -5.78
N SER A 192 27.94 -3.16 -5.22
CA SER A 192 28.24 -3.75 -3.90
C SER A 192 29.41 -4.73 -3.91
N GLN A 193 29.76 -5.30 -5.07
CA GLN A 193 30.79 -6.35 -5.23
C GLN A 193 30.53 -7.61 -4.38
N ALA A 194 29.32 -7.76 -3.83
CA ALA A 194 28.93 -8.86 -2.95
C ALA A 194 28.30 -10.04 -3.69
N PHE A 195 28.05 -9.91 -5.01
CA PHE A 195 27.35 -10.89 -5.83
C PHE A 195 28.25 -11.45 -6.91
N SER A 196 28.03 -12.73 -7.25
CA SER A 196 28.75 -13.37 -8.35
C SER A 196 28.31 -12.82 -9.72
N GLN A 197 29.20 -12.92 -10.70
CA GLN A 197 28.88 -12.55 -12.09
C GLN A 197 27.66 -13.32 -12.62
N THR A 198 27.50 -14.58 -12.21
CA THR A 198 26.36 -15.42 -12.58
C THR A 198 25.04 -14.85 -12.07
N GLU A 199 24.98 -14.42 -10.82
CA GLU A 199 23.77 -13.83 -10.24
C GLU A 199 23.38 -12.51 -10.93
N VAL A 200 24.38 -11.68 -11.26
CA VAL A 200 24.17 -10.42 -12.00
C VAL A 200 23.60 -10.73 -13.39
N LEU A 201 24.19 -11.67 -14.12
CA LEU A 201 23.74 -12.08 -15.45
C LEU A 201 22.33 -12.70 -15.41
N GLN A 202 22.02 -13.53 -14.42
CA GLN A 202 20.68 -14.08 -14.25
C GLN A 202 19.64 -12.97 -14.06
N THR A 203 19.94 -11.98 -13.22
CA THR A 203 19.04 -10.84 -12.96
C THR A 203 18.83 -10.00 -14.23
N LEU A 204 19.89 -9.75 -15.00
CA LEU A 204 19.79 -9.03 -16.28
C LEU A 204 19.01 -9.82 -17.34
N ASN A 205 19.19 -11.14 -17.41
CA ASN A 205 18.43 -11.98 -18.33
C ASN A 205 16.93 -11.97 -18.01
N SER A 206 16.55 -12.10 -16.74
CA SER A 206 15.14 -11.98 -16.32
C SER A 206 14.54 -10.60 -16.63
N CYS A 207 15.34 -9.54 -16.56
CA CYS A 207 14.92 -8.20 -17.00
C CYS A 207 14.61 -8.18 -18.50
N VAL A 208 15.49 -8.76 -19.34
CA VAL A 208 15.30 -8.80 -20.80
C VAL A 208 14.09 -9.66 -21.19
N GLU A 209 13.92 -10.82 -20.55
CA GLU A 209 12.77 -11.70 -20.77
C GLU A 209 11.44 -11.00 -20.46
N SER A 210 11.39 -10.25 -19.36
CA SER A 210 10.22 -9.45 -18.99
C SER A 210 9.85 -8.43 -20.08
N LEU A 211 10.85 -7.79 -20.71
CA LEU A 211 10.64 -6.82 -21.78
C LEU A 211 10.22 -7.48 -23.11
N LYS A 212 10.75 -8.66 -23.45
CA LYS A 212 10.30 -9.41 -24.65
C LYS A 212 8.80 -9.73 -24.56
N GLY A 213 8.31 -10.12 -23.39
CA GLY A 213 6.88 -10.36 -23.16
C GLY A 213 5.99 -9.12 -23.30
N VAL A 214 6.54 -7.90 -23.19
CA VAL A 214 5.81 -6.65 -23.48
C VAL A 214 5.69 -6.44 -24.99
N SER A 215 6.78 -6.59 -25.73
CA SER A 215 6.81 -6.46 -27.20
C SER A 215 5.86 -7.43 -27.89
N ASP A 216 5.84 -8.69 -27.45
CA ASP A 216 4.96 -9.72 -28.02
C ASP A 216 3.47 -9.43 -27.74
N LYS A 217 3.12 -8.84 -26.58
CA LYS A 217 1.75 -8.44 -26.26
C LYS A 217 1.29 -7.20 -27.04
N GLN A 218 2.18 -6.24 -27.30
CA GLN A 218 1.87 -5.08 -28.14
C GLN A 218 1.66 -5.48 -29.61
N LEU A 219 2.38 -6.50 -30.10
CA LEU A 219 2.17 -7.09 -31.43
C LEU A 219 0.84 -7.84 -31.57
N LEU A 220 0.32 -8.41 -30.49
CA LEU A 220 -0.99 -9.09 -30.47
C LEU A 220 -2.17 -8.14 -30.20
N ALA A 221 -1.91 -6.87 -29.89
CA ALA A 221 -2.92 -5.87 -29.54
C ALA A 221 -3.22 -4.87 -30.68
N THR A 222 -2.76 -5.14 -31.91
CA THR A 222 -3.16 -4.34 -33.08
C THR A 222 -4.55 -4.78 -33.56
N ASP A 223 -5.54 -3.94 -33.25
CA ASP A 223 -6.93 -3.81 -33.76
C ASP A 223 -7.79 -5.06 -34.02
#